data_AF-A0A963QCE5-F1
#
_entry.id   AF-A0A963QCE5-F1
#
_cell.length_a   1.000
_cell.length_b   1.000
_cell.length_c   1.000
_cell.angle_alpha   90.00
_cell.angle_beta   90.00
_cell.angle_gamma   90.00
#
_symmetry.space_group_name_H-M   'P 1'
#
loop_
_entity.id
_entity.type
_entity.pdbx_description
1 polymer ?
#
loop_
_entity_poly.entity_id
_entity_poly.type
_entity_poly.pdbx_seq_one_letter_code
_entity_poly.pdbx_strand_id
1 'polypeptide(L)'
;MQQKELRIALVCYGGVSLAVYMHGVTKELWKLARASRSFHSGQHCIDGSEAVYCRLLERLERERGLRLRILPDILSGASAGGINAVFLAEAIHSGRSLEPLTDLWLSAADVDRLLDPDARPWSRFAKFWASPLVHFVLTRPGNAVSESVAPETRAEVRAKLSRFIRSRWFAPPFSGIGFSRLLCGALEAMRSVPASEPLLPPRHPLDLFVTATDFRGYREMLRLNSPPMVEESEHRMPVGFHSR
;
A
#
# COMPACT_ATOMS: atom_id res chain seq x y z
N MET A 1 17.91 -32.06 10.35
CA MET A 1 16.91 -30.97 10.27
C MET A 1 17.63 -29.71 9.80
N GLN A 2 17.19 -29.12 8.68
CA GLN A 2 17.83 -27.96 8.08
C GLN A 2 17.03 -26.70 8.43
N GLN A 3 17.70 -25.65 8.89
CA GLN A 3 17.08 -24.34 9.10
C GLN A 3 17.46 -23.42 7.94
N LYS A 4 16.48 -22.70 7.39
CA LYS A 4 16.69 -21.71 6.33
C LYS A 4 15.89 -20.44 6.62
N GLU A 5 16.40 -19.33 6.09
CA GLU A 5 15.73 -18.03 6.11
C GLU A 5 15.30 -17.67 4.70
N LEU A 6 14.03 -17.31 4.53
CA LEU A 6 13.51 -16.72 3.31
C LEU A 6 13.34 -15.22 3.55
N ARG A 7 14.29 -14.45 2.99
CA ARG A 7 14.27 -12.98 3.02
C ARG A 7 13.42 -12.47 1.87
N ILE A 8 12.52 -11.52 2.15
CA ILE A 8 11.57 -10.99 1.18
C ILE A 8 11.80 -9.49 1.04
N ALA A 9 12.17 -9.09 -0.18
CA ALA A 9 12.16 -7.71 -0.61
C ALA A 9 10.86 -7.41 -1.37
N LEU A 10 10.06 -6.49 -0.86
CA LEU A 10 8.75 -6.13 -1.42
C LEU A 10 8.79 -4.76 -2.08
N VAL A 11 8.26 -4.65 -3.30
CA VAL A 11 8.02 -3.37 -3.99
C VAL A 11 6.52 -3.17 -4.21
N CYS A 12 5.95 -2.18 -3.56
CA CYS A 12 4.55 -1.78 -3.67
C CYS A 12 4.38 -0.68 -4.72
N TYR A 13 3.95 -1.05 -5.93
CA TYR A 13 3.69 -0.12 -7.03
C TYR A 13 2.47 0.75 -6.74
N GLY A 14 2.60 2.08 -6.84
CA GLY A 14 1.50 3.01 -6.59
C GLY A 14 0.32 2.89 -7.58
N GLY A 15 -0.83 3.43 -7.17
CA GLY A 15 -2.04 3.51 -8.00
C GLY A 15 -3.30 3.52 -7.13
N VAL A 16 -4.19 4.49 -7.34
CA VAL A 16 -5.37 4.71 -6.46
C VAL A 16 -6.35 3.53 -6.53
N SER A 17 -6.55 2.94 -7.71
CA SER A 17 -7.40 1.75 -7.91
C SER A 17 -6.83 0.46 -7.28
N LEU A 18 -5.56 0.46 -6.90
CA LEU A 18 -4.85 -0.71 -6.39
C LEU A 18 -4.56 -0.63 -4.88
N ALA A 19 -4.88 0.48 -4.21
CA ALA A 19 -4.52 0.71 -2.80
C ALA A 19 -5.08 -0.38 -1.86
N VAL A 20 -6.36 -0.74 -2.03
CA VAL A 20 -7.03 -1.77 -1.22
C VAL A 20 -6.50 -3.18 -1.55
N TYR A 21 -6.22 -3.45 -2.83
CA TYR A 21 -5.63 -4.71 -3.26
C TYR A 21 -4.22 -4.90 -2.68
N MET A 22 -3.36 -3.87 -2.81
CA MET A 22 -2.03 -3.85 -2.22
C MET A 22 -2.09 -4.04 -0.71
N HIS A 23 -3.03 -3.38 -0.05
CA HIS A 23 -3.24 -3.56 1.37
C HIS A 23 -3.51 -5.03 1.72
N GLY A 24 -4.41 -5.70 0.98
CA GLY A 24 -4.67 -7.14 1.14
C GLY A 24 -3.41 -8.00 0.99
N VAL A 25 -2.57 -7.73 -0.01
CA VAL A 25 -1.29 -8.43 -0.21
C VAL A 25 -0.34 -8.19 0.98
N THR A 26 -0.17 -6.94 1.41
CA THR A 26 0.69 -6.61 2.57
C THR A 26 0.17 -7.22 3.87
N LYS A 27 -1.15 -7.32 4.03
CA LYS A 27 -1.80 -7.95 5.19
C LYS A 27 -1.52 -9.45 5.23
N GLU A 28 -1.55 -10.14 4.10
CA GLU A 28 -1.19 -11.56 4.06
C GLU A 28 0.31 -11.79 4.32
N LEU A 29 1.18 -10.91 3.81
CA LEU A 29 2.62 -10.98 4.13
C LEU A 29 2.90 -10.72 5.62
N TRP A 30 2.18 -9.77 6.21
CA TRP A 30 2.22 -9.50 7.66
C TRP A 30 1.78 -10.73 8.46
N LYS A 31 0.66 -11.36 8.11
CA LYS A 31 0.19 -12.60 8.77
C LYS A 31 1.17 -13.76 8.58
N LEU A 32 1.80 -13.90 7.42
CA LEU A 32 2.84 -14.91 7.20
C LEU A 32 4.06 -14.68 8.11
N ALA A 33 4.50 -13.43 8.28
CA ALA A 33 5.58 -13.10 9.21
C ALA A 33 5.20 -13.39 10.67
N ARG A 34 3.96 -13.05 11.08
CA ARG A 34 3.41 -13.42 12.40
C ARG A 34 3.40 -14.92 12.61
N ALA A 35 2.87 -15.67 11.64
CA ALA A 35 2.86 -17.13 11.66
C ALA A 35 4.28 -17.71 11.82
N SER A 36 5.24 -17.16 11.06
CA SER A 36 6.63 -17.59 11.17
C SER A 36 7.23 -17.32 12.55
N ARG A 37 7.00 -16.14 13.13
CA ARG A 37 7.43 -15.81 14.49
C ARG A 37 6.79 -16.72 15.53
N SER A 38 5.48 -16.96 15.46
CA SER A 38 4.75 -17.83 16.38
C SER A 38 5.27 -19.28 16.31
N PHE A 39 5.44 -19.81 15.09
CA PHE A 39 6.03 -21.14 14.85
C PHE A 39 7.45 -21.28 15.46
N HIS A 40 8.28 -20.24 15.42
CA HIS A 40 9.62 -20.30 15.99
C HIS A 40 9.69 -20.09 17.50
N SER A 41 8.72 -19.39 18.08
CA SER A 41 8.63 -19.14 19.53
C SER A 41 7.86 -20.24 20.27
N GLY A 42 7.28 -21.21 19.55
CA GLY A 42 6.41 -22.24 20.14
C GLY A 42 5.08 -21.68 20.64
N GLN A 43 4.71 -20.47 20.21
CA GLN A 43 3.45 -19.84 20.53
C GLN A 43 2.35 -20.34 19.59
N HIS A 44 1.11 -20.38 20.08
CA HIS A 44 -0.02 -20.78 19.26
C HIS A 44 -0.33 -19.71 18.21
N CYS A 45 -0.52 -20.13 16.98
CA CYS A 45 -0.96 -19.24 15.91
C CYS A 45 -2.45 -18.92 16.05
N ILE A 46 -2.82 -17.67 15.73
CA ILE A 46 -4.19 -17.19 15.84
C ILE A 46 -5.02 -17.68 14.64
N ASP A 47 -6.35 -17.60 14.77
CA ASP A 47 -7.34 -17.90 13.74
C ASP A 47 -7.12 -17.19 12.38
N GLY A 48 -7.84 -17.65 11.36
CA GLY A 48 -7.84 -17.08 10.01
C GLY A 48 -6.69 -17.57 9.14
N SER A 49 -6.19 -16.71 8.23
CA SER A 49 -5.11 -17.10 7.31
C SER A 49 -3.74 -17.27 8.00
N GLU A 50 -3.53 -16.70 9.19
CA GLU A 50 -2.31 -16.94 9.98
C GLU A 50 -2.16 -18.43 10.35
N ALA A 51 -3.24 -19.07 10.82
CA ALA A 51 -3.26 -20.51 11.08
C ALA A 51 -2.95 -21.36 9.83
N VAL A 52 -3.36 -20.89 8.64
CA VAL A 52 -3.03 -21.59 7.37
C VAL A 52 -1.53 -21.54 7.12
N TYR A 53 -0.89 -20.39 7.29
CA TYR A 53 0.56 -20.26 7.13
C TYR A 53 1.34 -21.06 8.18
N CYS A 54 0.89 -21.11 9.44
CA CYS A 54 1.53 -21.96 10.45
C CYS A 54 1.48 -23.43 10.09
N ARG A 55 0.32 -23.95 9.68
CA ARG A 55 0.19 -25.33 9.20
C ARG A 55 1.11 -25.62 8.01
N LEU A 56 1.30 -24.64 7.12
CA LEU A 56 2.25 -24.77 6.01
C LEU A 56 3.70 -24.91 6.52
N LEU A 57 4.12 -24.06 7.46
CA LEU A 57 5.47 -24.11 8.03
C LEU A 57 5.73 -25.41 8.81
N GLU A 58 4.77 -25.85 9.63
CA GLU A 58 4.81 -27.13 10.34
C GLU A 58 4.89 -28.31 9.38
N ARG A 59 4.13 -28.25 8.27
CA ARG A 59 4.17 -29.28 7.23
C ARG A 59 5.54 -29.34 6.56
N LEU A 60 6.17 -28.20 6.27
CA LEU A 60 7.52 -28.14 5.70
C LEU A 60 8.56 -28.76 6.65
N GLU A 61 8.45 -28.48 7.96
CA GLU A 61 9.33 -29.09 8.95
C GLU A 61 9.12 -30.60 9.03
N ARG A 62 7.87 -31.06 9.14
CA ARG A 62 7.52 -32.48 9.28
C ARG A 62 7.85 -33.31 8.04
N GLU A 63 7.52 -32.83 6.84
CA GLU A 63 7.62 -33.61 5.60
C GLU A 63 8.98 -33.45 4.90
N ARG A 64 9.67 -32.33 5.11
CA ARG A 64 10.93 -32.01 4.42
C ARG A 64 12.11 -31.81 5.37
N GLY A 65 11.90 -31.88 6.69
CA GLY A 65 12.93 -31.58 7.68
C GLY A 65 13.43 -30.13 7.59
N LEU A 66 12.61 -29.22 7.04
CA LEU A 66 12.97 -27.84 6.73
C LEU A 66 12.25 -26.88 7.70
N ARG A 67 13.03 -26.29 8.61
CA ARG A 67 12.55 -25.23 9.51
C ARG A 67 12.78 -23.87 8.84
N LEU A 68 11.72 -23.33 8.21
CA LEU A 68 11.79 -22.11 7.39
C LEU A 68 11.34 -20.88 8.18
N ARG A 69 12.21 -19.88 8.32
CA ARG A 69 11.90 -18.56 8.87
C ARG A 69 11.64 -17.55 7.75
N ILE A 70 10.55 -16.78 7.86
CA ILE A 70 10.14 -15.78 6.86
C ILE A 70 10.49 -14.39 7.37
N LEU A 71 11.25 -13.62 6.57
CA LEU A 71 11.79 -12.32 6.96
C LEU A 71 11.49 -11.28 5.87
N PRO A 72 10.31 -10.61 5.90
CA PRO A 72 10.08 -9.43 5.08
C PRO A 72 10.82 -8.24 5.68
N ASP A 73 12.01 -7.96 5.16
CA ASP A 73 12.97 -7.05 5.78
C ASP A 73 13.46 -5.92 4.85
N ILE A 74 13.04 -5.92 3.59
CA ILE A 74 13.26 -4.81 2.66
C ILE A 74 11.92 -4.44 2.03
N LEU A 75 11.49 -3.20 2.23
CA LEU A 75 10.22 -2.69 1.75
C LEU A 75 10.45 -1.45 0.89
N SER A 76 9.74 -1.36 -0.23
CA SER A 76 9.78 -0.19 -1.10
C SER A 76 8.39 0.15 -1.63
N GLY A 77 8.10 1.42 -1.86
CA GLY A 77 6.83 1.79 -2.49
C GLY A 77 6.72 3.26 -2.88
N ALA A 78 5.81 3.53 -3.81
CA ALA A 78 5.51 4.87 -4.29
C ALA A 78 4.02 5.20 -4.10
N SER A 79 3.69 6.46 -3.78
CA SER A 79 2.30 6.92 -3.61
C SER A 79 1.51 5.99 -2.65
N ALA A 80 0.33 5.49 -3.05
CA ALA A 80 -0.47 4.54 -2.25
C ALA A 80 0.27 3.24 -1.88
N GLY A 81 1.20 2.79 -2.72
CA GLY A 81 2.06 1.66 -2.41
C GLY A 81 3.08 2.00 -1.32
N GLY A 82 3.62 3.22 -1.34
CA GLY A 82 4.50 3.74 -0.29
C GLY A 82 3.81 3.81 1.07
N ILE A 83 2.53 4.19 1.11
CA ILE A 83 1.71 4.19 2.33
C ILE A 83 1.61 2.76 2.90
N ASN A 84 1.22 1.78 2.08
CA ASN A 84 1.13 0.39 2.55
C ASN A 84 2.50 -0.15 3.01
N ALA A 85 3.59 0.22 2.32
CA ALA A 85 4.95 -0.16 2.71
C ALA A 85 5.35 0.44 4.07
N VAL A 86 5.05 1.71 4.33
CA VAL A 86 5.33 2.38 5.63
C VAL A 86 4.59 1.69 6.77
N PHE A 87 3.29 1.44 6.60
CA PHE A 87 2.48 0.81 7.64
C PHE A 87 2.87 -0.66 7.88
N LEU A 88 3.20 -1.41 6.82
CA LEU A 88 3.73 -2.75 6.94
C LEU A 88 5.08 -2.75 7.69
N ALA A 89 5.98 -1.82 7.36
CA ALA A 89 7.26 -1.66 8.05
C ALA A 89 7.07 -1.40 9.54
N GLU A 90 6.18 -0.47 9.89
CA GLU A 90 5.84 -0.16 11.28
C GLU A 90 5.29 -1.39 12.00
N ALA A 91 4.37 -2.15 11.38
CA ALA A 91 3.79 -3.36 11.98
C ALA A 91 4.83 -4.48 12.18
N ILE A 92 5.76 -4.65 11.23
CA ILE A 92 6.86 -5.62 11.32
C ILE A 92 7.83 -5.23 12.44
N HIS A 93 8.24 -3.96 12.47
CA HIS A 93 9.19 -3.41 13.44
C HIS A 93 8.65 -3.46 14.86
N SER A 94 7.43 -2.96 15.06
CA SER A 94 6.84 -2.79 16.39
C SER A 94 6.05 -4.00 16.89
N GLY A 95 5.73 -4.96 16.02
CA GLY A 95 4.82 -6.06 16.34
C GLY A 95 3.36 -5.63 16.52
N ARG A 96 3.00 -4.41 16.10
CA ARG A 96 1.64 -3.86 16.16
C ARG A 96 0.73 -4.43 15.07
N SER A 97 -0.58 -4.26 15.28
CA SER A 97 -1.60 -4.70 14.34
C SER A 97 -1.67 -3.82 13.10
N LEU A 98 -1.80 -4.43 11.92
CA LEU A 98 -2.07 -3.72 10.67
C LEU A 98 -3.58 -3.48 10.45
N GLU A 99 -4.45 -4.01 11.32
CA GLU A 99 -5.90 -3.89 11.21
C GLU A 99 -6.40 -2.43 11.13
N PRO A 100 -5.87 -1.45 11.91
CA PRO A 100 -6.30 -0.06 11.79
C PRO A 100 -6.10 0.55 10.40
N LEU A 101 -5.10 0.10 9.64
CA LEU A 101 -4.93 0.52 8.25
C LEU A 101 -6.02 -0.10 7.35
N THR A 102 -6.48 -1.32 7.65
CA THR A 102 -7.63 -1.93 6.97
C THR A 102 -8.84 -1.02 7.11
N ASP A 103 -9.14 -0.59 8.34
CA ASP A 103 -10.28 0.27 8.64
C ASP A 103 -10.14 1.64 7.96
N LEU A 104 -8.93 2.20 7.94
CA LEU A 104 -8.64 3.41 7.16
C LEU A 104 -8.96 3.18 5.69
N TRP A 105 -8.45 2.13 5.05
CA TRP A 105 -8.70 1.91 3.62
C TRP A 105 -10.18 1.64 3.32
N LEU A 106 -10.88 0.91 4.19
CA LEU A 106 -12.31 0.65 4.03
C LEU A 106 -13.14 1.93 4.22
N SER A 107 -12.80 2.76 5.21
CA SER A 107 -13.49 4.04 5.46
C SER A 107 -13.11 5.14 4.46
N ALA A 108 -11.89 5.11 3.92
CA ALA A 108 -11.39 6.06 2.93
C ALA A 108 -11.75 5.68 1.49
N ALA A 109 -12.01 4.39 1.22
CA ALA A 109 -12.65 3.92 -0.02
C ALA A 109 -14.09 4.47 -0.16
N ASP A 110 -14.67 4.96 0.94
CA ASP A 110 -15.79 5.89 0.88
C ASP A 110 -15.28 7.29 0.47
N VAL A 111 -15.16 7.46 -0.85
CA VAL A 111 -14.67 8.65 -1.57
C VAL A 111 -15.28 9.96 -1.05
N ASP A 112 -16.44 9.91 -0.40
CA ASP A 112 -17.15 11.08 0.11
C ASP A 112 -16.44 11.80 1.28
N ARG A 113 -15.51 11.14 2.00
CA ARG A 113 -14.73 11.77 3.10
C ARG A 113 -13.38 12.36 2.69
N LEU A 114 -12.83 11.92 1.56
CA LEU A 114 -11.52 12.34 1.08
C LEU A 114 -11.56 13.57 0.14
N LEU A 115 -12.75 13.91 -0.34
CA LEU A 115 -12.97 15.11 -1.14
C LEU A 115 -12.97 16.34 -0.24
N ASP A 116 -12.20 17.34 -0.63
CA ASP A 116 -12.14 18.65 0.02
C ASP A 116 -13.58 19.21 0.21
N PRO A 117 -13.99 19.70 1.39
CA PRO A 117 -15.29 20.36 1.56
C PRO A 117 -15.48 21.57 0.63
N ASP A 118 -14.40 22.21 0.15
CA ASP A 118 -14.43 23.26 -0.88
C ASP A 118 -14.54 22.70 -2.32
N ALA A 119 -14.54 21.38 -2.50
CA ALA A 119 -14.85 20.70 -3.75
C ALA A 119 -16.37 20.53 -4.00
N ARG A 120 -17.23 21.23 -3.22
CA ARG A 120 -18.66 21.37 -3.55
C ARG A 120 -18.79 22.21 -4.83
N PRO A 121 -19.36 21.68 -5.91
CA PRO A 121 -19.44 22.42 -7.16
C PRO A 121 -20.38 23.60 -7.01
N TRP A 122 -19.82 24.82 -7.03
CA TRP A 122 -20.57 25.98 -7.46
C TRP A 122 -20.96 25.79 -8.94
N SER A 123 -22.27 25.72 -9.16
CA SER A 123 -23.01 25.68 -10.43
C SER A 123 -23.08 24.33 -11.19
N ARG A 124 -24.33 23.95 -11.51
CA ARG A 124 -24.72 22.79 -12.35
C ARG A 124 -24.37 22.96 -13.84
N PHE A 125 -23.76 24.08 -14.23
CA PHE A 125 -23.57 24.47 -15.63
C PHE A 125 -22.13 24.33 -16.15
N ALA A 126 -21.11 24.18 -15.30
CA ALA A 126 -19.71 24.23 -15.74
C ALA A 126 -19.16 22.93 -16.37
N LYS A 127 -19.93 21.85 -16.48
CA LYS A 127 -19.42 20.51 -16.90
C LYS A 127 -20.21 19.81 -18.02
N PHE A 128 -20.93 20.55 -18.87
CA PHE A 128 -21.59 19.95 -20.04
C PHE A 128 -20.58 19.38 -21.07
N TRP A 129 -19.42 20.03 -21.23
CA TRP A 129 -18.40 19.68 -22.23
C TRP A 129 -17.61 18.39 -21.94
N ALA A 130 -17.66 17.85 -20.71
CA ALA A 130 -16.92 16.63 -20.33
C ALA A 130 -17.71 15.33 -20.59
N SER A 131 -19.03 15.42 -20.84
CA SER A 131 -19.91 14.28 -21.09
C SER A 131 -19.58 13.46 -22.36
N PRO A 132 -19.29 14.07 -23.53
CA PRO A 132 -19.02 13.30 -24.76
C PRO A 132 -17.71 12.49 -24.69
N LEU A 133 -16.67 13.01 -24.03
CA LEU A 133 -15.38 12.32 -23.91
C LEU A 133 -15.45 11.08 -23.01
N VAL A 134 -16.22 11.17 -21.92
CA VAL A 134 -16.48 10.05 -20.99
C VAL A 134 -17.34 8.98 -21.65
N HIS A 135 -18.34 9.36 -22.45
CA HIS A 135 -19.14 8.41 -23.21
C HIS A 135 -18.26 7.63 -24.20
N PHE A 136 -17.39 8.32 -24.96
CA PHE A 136 -16.49 7.72 -25.94
C PHE A 136 -15.48 6.72 -25.34
N VAL A 137 -14.94 7.01 -24.16
CA VAL A 137 -14.00 6.09 -23.47
C VAL A 137 -14.73 4.86 -22.88
N LEU A 138 -15.98 5.03 -22.44
CA LEU A 138 -16.78 3.94 -21.86
C LEU A 138 -17.52 3.08 -22.90
N THR A 139 -17.73 3.56 -24.13
CA THR A 139 -18.39 2.80 -25.21
C THR A 139 -17.42 2.13 -26.19
N ARG A 140 -16.11 2.30 -26.02
CA ARG A 140 -15.12 1.55 -26.81
C ARG A 140 -15.13 0.06 -26.43
N PRO A 141 -15.33 -0.86 -27.40
CA PRO A 141 -15.24 -2.29 -27.14
C PRO A 141 -13.77 -2.66 -26.88
N GLY A 142 -13.48 -3.28 -25.73
CA GLY A 142 -12.15 -3.78 -25.35
C GLY A 142 -11.49 -3.17 -24.09
N ASN A 143 -12.20 -2.42 -23.25
CA ASN A 143 -11.64 -1.90 -22.00
C ASN A 143 -11.74 -2.92 -20.84
N ALA A 144 -10.60 -3.23 -20.21
CA ALA A 144 -10.37 -4.21 -19.14
C ALA A 144 -11.13 -4.02 -17.80
N VAL A 145 -12.16 -3.15 -17.78
CA VAL A 145 -13.00 -2.86 -16.60
C VAL A 145 -14.33 -3.64 -16.67
N SER A 146 -14.67 -4.26 -17.81
CA SER A 146 -15.92 -5.01 -17.98
C SER A 146 -15.86 -6.47 -17.52
N GLU A 147 -14.68 -7.07 -17.34
CA GLU A 147 -14.56 -8.51 -17.02
C GLU A 147 -14.42 -8.84 -15.53
N SER A 148 -14.04 -7.89 -14.67
CA SER A 148 -13.63 -8.19 -13.29
C SER A 148 -14.63 -7.78 -12.20
N VAL A 149 -15.83 -7.31 -12.55
CA VAL A 149 -16.81 -6.80 -11.58
C VAL A 149 -18.22 -7.33 -11.84
N ALA A 150 -18.85 -7.86 -10.79
CA ALA A 150 -20.23 -8.34 -10.78
C ALA A 150 -21.21 -7.27 -11.30
N PRO A 151 -22.30 -7.65 -12.01
CA PRO A 151 -23.22 -6.70 -12.64
C PRO A 151 -23.80 -5.65 -11.67
N GLU A 152 -24.00 -6.05 -10.43
CA GLU A 152 -24.60 -5.26 -9.35
C GLU A 152 -23.71 -4.08 -8.91
N THR A 153 -22.38 -4.22 -8.97
CA THR A 153 -21.43 -3.19 -8.50
C THR A 153 -20.98 -2.23 -9.61
N ARG A 154 -21.35 -2.48 -10.86
CA ARG A 154 -20.92 -1.66 -12.02
C ARG A 154 -21.47 -0.24 -11.98
N ALA A 155 -22.70 -0.05 -11.48
CA ALA A 155 -23.31 1.26 -11.37
C ALA A 155 -22.59 2.14 -10.34
N GLU A 156 -22.23 1.55 -9.20
CA GLU A 156 -21.49 2.23 -8.13
C GLU A 156 -20.05 2.55 -8.54
N VAL A 157 -19.36 1.58 -9.15
CA VAL A 157 -18.00 1.76 -9.67
C VAL A 157 -17.97 2.86 -10.74
N ARG A 158 -18.96 2.88 -11.65
CA ARG A 158 -19.10 3.93 -12.68
C ARG A 158 -19.41 5.30 -12.07
N ALA A 159 -20.26 5.36 -11.04
CA ALA A 159 -20.57 6.60 -10.34
C ALA A 159 -19.32 7.15 -9.61
N LYS A 160 -18.57 6.29 -8.90
CA LYS A 160 -17.32 6.62 -8.21
C LYS A 160 -16.22 7.07 -9.18
N LEU A 161 -16.03 6.36 -10.29
CA LEU A 161 -15.10 6.76 -11.38
C LEU A 161 -15.50 8.09 -12.01
N SER A 162 -16.80 8.32 -12.26
CA SER A 162 -17.27 9.59 -12.83
C SER A 162 -17.07 10.77 -11.87
N ARG A 163 -17.14 10.54 -10.55
CA ARG A 163 -16.80 11.54 -9.53
C ARG A 163 -15.30 11.82 -9.49
N PHE A 164 -14.47 10.77 -9.60
CA PHE A 164 -13.01 10.89 -9.65
C PHE A 164 -12.49 11.62 -10.89
N ILE A 165 -13.14 11.41 -12.05
CA ILE A 165 -12.82 12.16 -13.29
C ILE A 165 -13.31 13.61 -13.22
N ARG A 166 -14.32 13.89 -12.37
CA ARG A 166 -14.86 15.23 -12.14
C ARG A 166 -14.07 16.02 -11.09
N SER A 167 -13.24 15.40 -10.24
CA SER A 167 -12.26 16.14 -9.44
C SER A 167 -11.17 16.68 -10.35
N ARG A 168 -10.81 17.95 -10.16
CA ARG A 168 -9.93 18.72 -11.04
C ARG A 168 -8.66 17.93 -11.36
N TRP A 169 -8.40 17.71 -12.65
CA TRP A 169 -7.17 17.10 -13.18
C TRP A 169 -5.88 17.90 -12.87
N PHE A 170 -5.95 18.94 -12.03
CA PHE A 170 -4.87 19.88 -11.69
C PHE A 170 -4.96 20.45 -10.26
N ALA A 171 -5.72 19.84 -9.36
CA ALA A 171 -5.61 20.08 -7.92
C ALA A 171 -5.39 18.73 -7.23
N PRO A 172 -4.53 18.62 -6.20
CA PRO A 172 -4.33 17.36 -5.50
C PRO A 172 -5.72 16.84 -5.07
N PRO A 173 -6.08 15.58 -5.43
CA PRO A 173 -7.43 15.07 -5.19
C PRO A 173 -7.77 14.94 -3.70
N PHE A 174 -6.76 15.06 -2.84
CA PHE A 174 -6.85 14.98 -1.38
C PHE A 174 -6.32 16.27 -0.76
N SER A 175 -7.00 16.78 0.27
CA SER A 175 -6.44 17.87 1.07
C SER A 175 -5.16 17.36 1.75
N GLY A 176 -4.01 18.00 1.49
CA GLY A 176 -2.72 17.55 2.03
C GLY A 176 -2.78 17.37 3.56
N ILE A 177 -3.30 18.38 4.27
CA ILE A 177 -3.48 18.34 5.72
C ILE A 177 -4.50 17.28 6.15
N GLY A 178 -5.63 17.14 5.44
CA GLY A 178 -6.65 16.14 5.80
C GLY A 178 -6.14 14.71 5.63
N PHE A 179 -5.45 14.44 4.53
CA PHE A 179 -4.84 13.14 4.29
C PHE A 179 -3.71 12.84 5.28
N SER A 180 -2.84 13.82 5.59
CA SER A 180 -1.82 13.67 6.63
C SER A 180 -2.42 13.39 8.01
N ARG A 181 -3.51 14.07 8.39
CA ARG A 181 -4.24 13.78 9.65
C ARG A 181 -4.83 12.37 9.66
N LEU A 182 -5.37 11.91 8.53
CA LEU A 182 -5.90 10.56 8.38
C LEU A 182 -4.81 9.49 8.54
N LEU A 183 -3.64 9.69 7.92
CA LEU A 183 -2.48 8.79 8.12
C LEU A 183 -1.96 8.83 9.56
N CYS A 184 -1.87 10.02 10.17
CA CYS A 184 -1.48 10.18 11.57
C CYS A 184 -2.44 9.43 12.50
N GLY A 185 -3.75 9.59 12.32
CA GLY A 185 -4.77 8.92 13.10
C GLY A 185 -4.70 7.39 12.99
N ALA A 186 -4.37 6.83 11.82
CA ALA A 186 -4.17 5.39 11.70
C ALA A 186 -2.89 4.91 12.39
N LEU A 187 -1.79 5.66 12.33
CA LEU A 187 -0.58 5.34 13.10
C LEU A 187 -0.82 5.45 14.61
N GLU A 188 -1.64 6.39 15.06
CA GLU A 188 -2.09 6.50 16.45
C GLU A 188 -2.99 5.33 16.85
N ALA A 189 -3.89 4.89 15.98
CA ALA A 189 -4.73 3.72 16.19
C ALA A 189 -3.91 2.41 16.24
N MET A 190 -2.85 2.28 15.42
CA MET A 190 -1.88 1.19 15.59
C MET A 190 -1.18 1.28 16.95
N ARG A 191 -0.91 2.50 17.43
CA ARG A 191 -0.25 2.73 18.71
C ARG A 191 -1.11 2.41 19.93
N SER A 192 -2.43 2.59 19.83
CA SER A 192 -3.36 2.37 20.94
C SER A 192 -3.64 0.89 21.23
N VAL A 193 -3.43 0.01 20.25
CA VAL A 193 -3.54 -1.45 20.43
C VAL A 193 -2.24 -1.98 21.06
N PRO A 194 -2.31 -2.91 22.04
CA PRO A 194 -1.13 -3.55 22.60
C PRO A 194 -0.26 -4.18 21.49
N ALA A 195 1.03 -3.89 21.54
CA ALA A 195 1.99 -4.49 20.63
C ALA A 195 2.24 -5.96 21.01
N SER A 196 2.38 -6.82 20.01
CA SER A 196 3.01 -8.13 20.20
C SER A 196 4.53 -8.00 20.06
N GLU A 197 5.27 -9.10 20.22
CA GLU A 197 6.71 -9.08 19.94
C GLU A 197 6.99 -8.72 18.47
N PRO A 198 8.08 -7.97 18.19
CA PRO A 198 8.55 -7.69 16.84
C PRO A 198 8.58 -8.92 15.95
N LEU A 199 8.30 -8.74 14.66
CA LEU A 199 8.18 -9.88 13.74
C LEU A 199 9.54 -10.38 13.24
N LEU A 200 10.56 -9.53 13.31
CA LEU A 200 11.93 -9.87 12.94
C LEU A 200 12.74 -10.24 14.20
N PRO A 201 13.78 -11.09 14.06
CA PRO A 201 14.68 -11.40 15.17
C PRO A 201 15.31 -10.13 15.77
N PRO A 202 15.71 -10.15 17.06
CA PRO A 202 16.43 -9.03 17.67
C PRO A 202 17.68 -8.64 16.87
N ARG A 203 17.87 -7.34 16.62
CA ARG A 203 18.98 -6.79 15.83
C ARG A 203 18.95 -7.11 14.33
N HIS A 204 17.87 -7.71 13.83
CA HIS A 204 17.70 -7.95 12.39
C HIS A 204 17.33 -6.63 11.69
N PRO A 205 18.03 -6.24 10.62
CA PRO A 205 17.78 -4.96 9.98
C PRO A 205 16.43 -4.95 9.27
N LEU A 206 15.75 -3.80 9.29
CA LEU A 206 14.59 -3.51 8.45
C LEU A 206 14.87 -2.25 7.65
N ASP A 207 14.79 -2.36 6.32
CA ASP A 207 15.00 -1.27 5.38
C ASP A 207 13.67 -0.91 4.71
N LEU A 208 13.33 0.39 4.71
CA LEU A 208 12.18 0.93 4.00
C LEU A 208 12.63 2.07 3.10
N PHE A 209 12.20 2.05 1.85
CA PHE A 209 12.42 3.12 0.89
C PHE A 209 11.10 3.56 0.26
N VAL A 210 10.71 4.82 0.45
CA VAL A 210 9.53 5.37 -0.22
C VAL A 210 9.87 6.61 -1.00
N THR A 211 9.05 6.93 -1.99
CA THR A 211 9.24 8.12 -2.80
C THR A 211 8.16 9.17 -2.52
N ALA A 212 8.60 10.39 -2.29
CA ALA A 212 7.79 11.59 -2.41
C ALA A 212 8.00 12.22 -3.79
N THR A 213 7.07 13.07 -4.23
CA THR A 213 7.17 13.80 -5.50
C THR A 213 7.24 15.29 -5.20
N ASP A 214 8.35 15.92 -5.58
CA ASP A 214 8.47 17.37 -5.61
C ASP A 214 7.90 17.90 -6.94
N PHE A 215 6.79 18.64 -6.86
CA PHE A 215 6.15 19.24 -8.03
C PHE A 215 7.00 20.31 -8.71
N ARG A 216 7.94 20.94 -8.00
CA ARG A 216 8.85 21.93 -8.59
C ARG A 216 10.02 21.25 -9.29
N GLY A 217 10.35 20.03 -8.89
CA GLY A 217 11.51 19.29 -9.36
C GLY A 217 12.82 19.92 -8.89
N TYR A 218 13.90 19.18 -9.07
CA TYR A 218 15.26 19.63 -8.84
C TYR A 218 16.16 19.16 -9.98
N ARG A 219 17.25 19.89 -10.19
CA ARG A 219 18.23 19.58 -11.23
C ARG A 219 19.15 18.49 -10.71
N GLU A 220 19.21 17.37 -11.43
CA GLU A 220 20.12 16.26 -11.14
C GLU A 220 21.08 16.06 -12.32
N MET A 221 22.37 15.92 -12.00
CA MET A 221 23.41 15.64 -12.99
C MET A 221 23.61 14.13 -13.11
N LEU A 222 23.16 13.57 -14.23
CA LEU A 222 23.34 12.17 -14.57
C LEU A 222 24.65 11.97 -15.32
N ARG A 223 25.47 11.01 -14.86
CA ARG A 223 26.66 10.57 -15.59
C ARG A 223 26.26 9.47 -16.57
N LEU A 224 26.50 9.70 -17.85
CA LEU A 224 26.22 8.73 -18.93
C LEU A 224 27.51 8.44 -19.70
N ASN A 225 27.44 7.49 -20.64
CA ASN A 225 28.58 7.14 -21.48
C ASN A 225 28.86 8.22 -22.55
N SER A 226 27.81 8.74 -23.20
CA SER A 226 27.89 9.87 -24.13
C SER A 226 26.50 10.51 -24.29
N PRO A 227 26.34 11.82 -24.09
CA PRO A 227 27.35 12.74 -23.53
C PRO A 227 27.70 12.34 -22.08
N PRO A 228 28.91 12.67 -21.59
CA PRO A 228 29.39 12.19 -20.28
C PRO A 228 28.55 12.69 -19.10
N MET A 229 27.85 13.82 -19.28
CA MET A 229 26.97 14.42 -18.30
C MET A 229 25.72 14.95 -18.99
N VAL A 230 24.56 14.66 -18.39
CA VAL A 230 23.27 15.24 -18.74
C VAL A 230 22.67 15.85 -17.49
N GLU A 231 22.10 17.04 -17.63
CA GLU A 231 21.30 17.65 -16.57
C GLU A 231 19.82 17.36 -16.85
N GLU A 232 19.15 16.72 -15.90
CA GLU A 232 17.73 16.40 -15.99
C GLU A 232 16.96 17.00 -14.81
N SER A 233 15.70 17.36 -15.03
CA SER A 233 14.79 17.70 -13.94
C SER A 233 14.23 16.42 -13.31
N GLU A 234 14.70 16.05 -12.13
CA GLU A 234 14.15 14.95 -11.33
C GLU A 234 13.09 15.49 -10.38
N HIS A 235 12.02 14.72 -10.20
CA HIS A 235 10.89 15.06 -9.33
C HIS A 235 10.76 14.09 -8.16
N ARG A 236 11.38 12.91 -8.25
CA ARG A 236 11.34 11.89 -7.21
C ARG A 236 12.29 12.25 -6.08
N MET A 237 11.74 12.33 -4.88
CA MET A 237 12.51 12.47 -3.65
C MET A 237 12.49 11.16 -2.87
N PRO A 238 13.59 10.40 -2.84
CA PRO A 238 13.67 9.18 -2.04
C PRO A 238 13.75 9.49 -0.54
N VAL A 239 12.99 8.75 0.26
CA VAL A 239 13.03 8.78 1.73
C VAL A 239 13.31 7.37 2.22
N GLY A 240 14.47 7.20 2.84
CA GLY A 240 14.92 5.92 3.40
C GLY A 240 14.78 5.88 4.93
N PHE A 241 14.39 4.72 5.44
CA PHE A 241 14.39 4.40 6.87
C PHE A 241 15.17 3.12 7.09
N HIS A 242 15.96 3.08 8.16
CA HIS A 242 16.73 1.91 8.57
C HIS A 242 16.54 1.69 10.07
N SER A 243 16.22 0.47 10.47
CA SER A 243 16.15 0.05 11.87
C SER A 243 17.05 -1.16 12.11
N ARG A 244 17.58 -1.27 13.33
CA ARG A 244 18.28 -2.46 13.85
C ARG A 244 17.74 -2.82 15.22
#